data_AF-A0A2H0M0A2-F1
#
_entry.id   AF-A0A2H0M0A2-F1
#
_cell.length_a   1.000
_cell.length_b   1.000
_cell.length_c   1.000
_cell.angle_alpha   90.00
_cell.angle_beta   90.00
_cell.angle_gamma   90.00
#
_symmetry.space_group_name_H-M   'P 1'
#
loop_
_entity.id
_entity.type
_entity.pdbx_description
1 polymer ?
#
loop_
_entity_poly.entity_id
_entity_poly.type
_entity_poly.pdbx_seq_one_letter_code
_entity_poly.pdbx_strand_id
1 'polypeptide(L)'
;MKLIKLRNNIRKRFIVAESDALVIETIQTVEKQGQASSGSVPISRSGTKLRILKLRGTWRANDYNELCFEATARKGPPETYTFKGSWKLNKNQQIEYTSEDGRDKLTFKGYWNISSTNRLVYMLEGSSTSRFEFKVQLESATLYPKKGEIRYRIGIGIQQRRLKASSQLLILYGEWKFGRNLGLSFQMDYGRDRVKSIEFGAEVTFGRNKVIFALKDELGKPLGITITLTHKFLKLIDTEAFIRLKSRQKEQAIEAGITIPF
;
A
#
# COMPACT_ATOMS: atom_id res chain seq x y z
N MET A 1 -39.20 -5.51 -40.39
CA MET A 1 -38.95 -5.52 -38.93
C MET A 1 -37.64 -4.78 -38.67
N LYS A 2 -37.69 -3.48 -38.30
CA LYS A 2 -36.47 -2.66 -38.11
C LYS A 2 -35.96 -2.84 -36.68
N LEU A 3 -34.71 -3.28 -36.53
CA LEU A 3 -34.01 -3.39 -35.24
C LEU A 3 -33.86 -1.99 -34.60
N ILE A 4 -34.46 -1.82 -33.43
CA ILE A 4 -34.26 -0.64 -32.57
C ILE A 4 -32.84 -0.74 -31.99
N LYS A 5 -31.96 0.19 -32.36
CA LYS A 5 -30.64 0.32 -31.74
C LYS A 5 -30.80 1.00 -30.37
N LEU A 6 -30.75 0.21 -29.29
CA LEU A 6 -30.62 0.72 -27.93
C LEU A 6 -29.19 1.22 -27.71
N ARG A 7 -29.04 2.53 -27.46
CA ARG A 7 -27.76 3.13 -27.03
C ARG A 7 -27.69 3.04 -25.52
N ASN A 8 -26.92 2.08 -25.00
CA ASN A 8 -26.72 1.90 -23.56
C ASN A 8 -25.48 2.65 -23.10
N ASN A 9 -25.66 3.73 -22.33
CA ASN A 9 -24.57 4.35 -21.58
C ASN A 9 -24.57 3.77 -20.16
N ILE A 10 -23.51 3.03 -19.82
CA ILE A 10 -23.30 2.49 -18.47
C ILE A 10 -22.24 3.33 -17.78
N ARG A 11 -22.62 4.03 -16.72
CA ARG A 11 -21.68 4.68 -15.81
C ARG A 11 -21.46 3.77 -14.61
N LYS A 12 -20.20 3.53 -14.26
CA LYS A 12 -19.80 2.79 -13.05
C LYS A 12 -19.25 3.79 -12.04
N ARG A 13 -19.56 3.58 -10.77
CA ARG A 13 -19.02 4.34 -9.65
C ARG A 13 -18.62 3.38 -8.54
N PHE A 14 -17.41 3.50 -8.03
CA PHE A 14 -17.02 2.73 -6.85
C PHE A 14 -17.71 3.32 -5.61
N ILE A 15 -18.40 2.48 -4.83
CA ILE A 15 -19.09 2.93 -3.61
C ILE A 15 -18.17 2.72 -2.41
N VAL A 16 -17.77 1.46 -2.18
CA VAL A 16 -17.02 1.04 -1.01
C VAL A 16 -16.16 -0.17 -1.36
N ALA A 17 -14.92 -0.17 -0.84
CA ALA A 17 -14.11 -1.37 -0.70
C ALA A 17 -14.25 -1.87 0.75
N GLU A 18 -14.92 -3.01 0.92
CA GLU A 18 -14.96 -3.73 2.18
C GLU A 18 -13.81 -4.74 2.22
N SER A 19 -13.61 -5.34 3.39
CA SER A 19 -12.50 -6.25 3.67
C SER A 19 -12.40 -7.43 2.67
N ASP A 20 -13.53 -8.03 2.29
CA ASP A 20 -13.61 -9.15 1.33
C ASP A 20 -14.69 -8.92 0.24
N ALA A 21 -15.01 -7.65 -0.01
CA ALA A 21 -16.01 -7.31 -1.03
C ALA A 21 -15.71 -5.99 -1.73
N LEU A 22 -16.16 -5.92 -2.98
CA LEU A 22 -16.15 -4.73 -3.81
C LEU A 22 -17.59 -4.36 -4.14
N VAL A 23 -18.01 -3.16 -3.74
CA VAL A 23 -19.35 -2.64 -4.00
C VAL A 23 -19.29 -1.56 -5.08
N ILE A 24 -19.99 -1.80 -6.19
CA ILE A 24 -20.02 -0.95 -7.38
C ILE A 24 -21.45 -0.49 -7.61
N GLU A 25 -21.64 0.80 -7.80
CA GLU A 25 -22.88 1.37 -8.33
C GLU A 25 -22.80 1.40 -9.85
N THR A 26 -23.86 0.96 -10.52
CA THR A 26 -24.00 1.09 -11.96
C THR A 26 -25.27 1.86 -12.28
N ILE A 27 -25.12 2.92 -13.06
CA ILE A 27 -26.21 3.74 -13.55
C ILE A 27 -26.33 3.45 -15.04
N GLN A 28 -27.46 2.87 -15.43
CA GLN A 28 -27.77 2.56 -16.83
C GLN A 28 -28.85 3.53 -17.31
N THR A 29 -28.51 4.40 -18.26
CA THR A 29 -29.52 5.23 -18.92
C THR A 29 -30.00 4.51 -20.16
N VAL A 30 -31.31 4.22 -20.21
CA VAL A 30 -31.97 3.61 -21.37
C VAL A 30 -32.77 4.70 -22.06
N GLU A 31 -32.29 5.13 -23.21
CA GLU A 31 -33.07 5.96 -24.12
C GLU A 31 -33.96 5.06 -24.98
N LYS A 32 -35.27 5.12 -24.76
CA LYS A 32 -36.23 4.58 -25.72
C LYS A 32 -36.56 5.67 -26.73
N GLN A 33 -36.03 5.55 -27.95
CA GLN A 33 -36.55 6.33 -29.08
C GLN A 33 -37.95 5.82 -29.39
N GLY A 34 -38.98 6.58 -28.99
CA GLY A 34 -40.36 6.34 -29.41
C GLY A 34 -40.49 6.63 -30.90
N GLN A 35 -41.01 5.68 -31.68
CA GLN A 35 -41.43 5.95 -33.05
C GLN A 35 -42.58 6.95 -33.01
N ALA A 36 -42.40 8.08 -33.69
CA ALA A 36 -43.47 9.04 -33.90
C ALA A 36 -44.53 8.42 -34.81
N SER A 37 -45.72 8.16 -34.27
CA SER A 37 -46.93 8.12 -35.09
C SER A 37 -47.24 9.54 -35.53
N SER A 38 -47.47 9.71 -36.83
CA SER A 38 -47.68 10.98 -37.55
C SER A 38 -48.53 11.98 -36.75
N GLY A 39 -47.91 13.07 -36.29
CA GLY A 39 -48.61 14.27 -35.79
C GLY A 39 -48.28 14.75 -34.38
N SER A 40 -47.59 13.98 -33.54
CA SER A 40 -47.27 14.37 -32.16
C SER A 40 -45.77 14.49 -31.89
N VAL A 41 -45.36 15.57 -31.20
CA VAL A 41 -43.97 15.80 -30.75
C VAL A 41 -43.43 14.54 -30.04
N PRO A 42 -42.28 13.98 -30.46
CA PRO A 42 -41.74 12.78 -29.84
C PRO A 42 -41.32 13.07 -28.39
N ILE A 43 -42.08 12.55 -27.43
CA ILE A 43 -41.72 12.58 -26.02
C ILE A 43 -40.72 11.44 -25.77
N SER A 44 -39.43 11.77 -25.77
CA SER A 44 -38.38 10.85 -25.35
C SER A 44 -38.48 10.60 -23.85
N ARG A 45 -38.93 9.42 -23.42
CA ARG A 45 -38.82 8.99 -22.01
C ARG A 45 -37.45 8.35 -21.81
N SER A 46 -36.52 9.09 -21.20
CA SER A 46 -35.26 8.53 -20.70
C SER A 46 -35.52 7.84 -19.35
N GLY A 47 -35.31 6.54 -19.28
CA GLY A 47 -35.37 5.79 -18.02
C GLY A 47 -33.97 5.59 -17.45
N THR A 48 -33.72 6.03 -16.22
CA THR A 48 -32.46 5.74 -15.51
C THR A 48 -32.67 4.55 -14.58
N LYS A 49 -31.89 3.49 -14.74
CA LYS A 49 -31.91 2.32 -13.86
C LYS A 49 -30.63 2.28 -13.03
N LEU A 50 -30.78 2.40 -11.72
CA LEU A 50 -29.70 2.27 -10.75
C LEU A 50 -29.61 0.81 -10.28
N ARG A 51 -28.40 0.24 -10.26
CA ARG A 51 -28.14 -1.10 -9.73
C ARG A 51 -26.87 -1.09 -8.89
N ILE A 52 -26.96 -1.68 -7.71
CA ILE A 52 -25.81 -1.93 -6.84
C ILE A 52 -25.34 -3.37 -7.08
N LEU A 53 -24.07 -3.54 -7.40
CA LEU A 53 -23.41 -4.83 -7.55
C LEU A 53 -22.42 -5.00 -6.41
N LYS A 54 -22.60 -6.08 -5.62
CA LYS A 54 -21.64 -6.48 -4.58
C LYS A 54 -20.93 -7.75 -5.02
N LEU A 55 -19.64 -7.63 -5.30
CA LEU A 55 -18.76 -8.75 -5.62
C LEU A 55 -18.07 -9.21 -4.33
N ARG A 56 -17.99 -10.52 -4.12
CA ARG A 56 -17.18 -11.12 -3.04
C ARG A 56 -15.86 -11.61 -3.62
N GLY A 57 -14.79 -11.52 -2.85
CA GLY A 57 -13.46 -11.83 -3.36
C GLY A 57 -12.37 -11.46 -2.38
N THR A 58 -11.13 -11.47 -2.86
CA THR A 58 -9.98 -11.06 -2.04
C THR A 58 -9.21 -9.91 -2.66
N TRP A 59 -8.80 -8.96 -1.81
CA TRP A 59 -7.91 -7.89 -2.23
C TRP A 59 -6.46 -8.34 -2.16
N ARG A 60 -5.70 -8.08 -3.23
CA ARG A 60 -4.29 -8.43 -3.37
C ARG A 60 -3.54 -7.37 -4.16
N ALA A 61 -2.22 -7.33 -4.03
CA ALA A 61 -1.37 -6.63 -4.97
C ALA A 61 -0.78 -7.65 -5.95
N ASN A 62 -0.69 -7.31 -7.23
CA ASN A 62 -0.04 -8.19 -8.20
C ASN A 62 1.50 -8.03 -8.17
N ASP A 63 2.20 -8.78 -9.02
CA ASP A 63 3.67 -8.73 -9.11
C ASP A 63 4.26 -7.36 -9.52
N TYR A 64 3.42 -6.49 -10.05
CA TYR A 64 3.73 -5.10 -10.42
C TYR A 64 3.29 -4.10 -9.36
N ASN A 65 2.89 -4.55 -8.17
CA ASN A 65 2.37 -3.74 -7.08
C ASN A 65 1.11 -2.92 -7.44
N GLU A 66 0.31 -3.39 -8.41
CA GLU A 66 -1.01 -2.84 -8.72
C GLU A 66 -2.06 -3.44 -7.78
N LEU A 67 -3.06 -2.64 -7.38
CA LEU A 67 -4.15 -3.12 -6.54
C LEU A 67 -5.11 -3.99 -7.39
N CYS A 68 -5.41 -5.18 -6.90
CA CYS A 68 -6.26 -6.16 -7.56
C CYS A 68 -7.36 -6.64 -6.62
N PHE A 69 -8.52 -6.96 -7.20
CA PHE A 69 -9.59 -7.67 -6.53
C PHE A 69 -9.88 -8.97 -7.28
N GLU A 70 -9.68 -10.10 -6.63
CA GLU A 70 -9.98 -11.42 -7.17
C GLU A 70 -11.40 -11.81 -6.79
N ALA A 71 -12.35 -11.58 -7.69
CA ALA A 71 -13.75 -11.89 -7.47
C ALA A 71 -14.01 -13.40 -7.55
N THR A 72 -14.66 -13.92 -6.52
CA THR A 72 -15.08 -15.33 -6.49
C THR A 72 -16.29 -15.52 -7.41
N ALA A 73 -16.11 -16.35 -8.45
CA ALA A 73 -17.20 -16.75 -9.33
C ALA A 73 -18.04 -17.87 -8.69
N ARG A 74 -19.36 -17.91 -8.99
CA ARG A 74 -20.21 -19.04 -8.60
C ARG A 74 -19.87 -20.32 -9.37
N LYS A 75 -19.39 -20.17 -10.60
CA LYS A 75 -18.96 -21.25 -11.49
C LYS A 75 -17.77 -20.75 -12.30
N GLY A 76 -16.73 -21.57 -12.41
CA GLY A 76 -15.50 -21.23 -13.14
C GLY A 76 -14.40 -20.63 -12.26
N PRO A 77 -13.25 -20.30 -12.87
CA PRO A 77 -12.12 -19.70 -12.16
C PRO A 77 -12.47 -18.30 -11.63
N PRO A 78 -11.81 -17.84 -10.56
CA PRO A 78 -11.90 -16.46 -10.10
C PRO A 78 -11.53 -15.47 -11.22
N GLU A 79 -12.17 -14.30 -11.20
CA GLU A 79 -11.87 -13.21 -12.13
C GLU A 79 -11.10 -12.11 -11.41
N THR A 80 -10.00 -11.66 -11.99
CA THR A 80 -9.15 -10.63 -11.38
C THR A 80 -9.43 -9.26 -11.99
N TYR A 81 -9.81 -8.32 -11.14
CA TYR A 81 -10.03 -6.92 -11.49
C TYR A 81 -8.81 -6.09 -11.04
N THR A 82 -8.03 -5.60 -12.00
CA THR A 82 -6.87 -4.74 -11.72
C THR A 82 -7.26 -3.26 -11.78
N PHE A 83 -6.93 -2.53 -10.72
CA PHE A 83 -7.26 -1.13 -10.55
C PHE A 83 -6.13 -0.27 -11.14
N LYS A 84 -6.38 0.35 -12.28
CA LYS A 84 -5.37 1.08 -13.07
C LYS A 84 -5.20 2.56 -12.70
N GLY A 85 -5.99 3.05 -11.75
CA GLY A 85 -5.80 4.38 -11.17
C GLY A 85 -4.53 4.50 -10.31
N SER A 86 -4.41 5.64 -9.62
CA SER A 86 -3.29 5.91 -8.71
C SER A 86 -3.66 5.60 -7.27
N TRP A 87 -2.68 5.31 -6.43
CA TRP A 87 -2.91 5.19 -4.99
C TRP A 87 -1.80 5.88 -4.18
N LYS A 88 -2.16 6.33 -2.98
CA LYS A 88 -1.24 6.98 -2.04
C LYS A 88 -1.61 6.64 -0.60
N LEU A 89 -0.76 7.04 0.34
CA LEU A 89 -1.10 7.04 1.75
C LEU A 89 -1.82 8.34 2.13
N ASN A 90 -2.88 8.24 2.91
CA ASN A 90 -3.51 9.39 3.56
C ASN A 90 -2.85 9.69 4.92
N LYS A 91 -3.35 10.70 5.64
CA LYS A 91 -2.83 11.11 6.96
C LYS A 91 -2.90 10.02 8.03
N ASN A 92 -3.78 9.04 7.86
CA ASN A 92 -3.99 7.91 8.78
C ASN A 92 -3.22 6.65 8.32
N GLN A 93 -2.25 6.78 7.42
CA GLN A 93 -1.48 5.66 6.86
C GLN A 93 -2.32 4.62 6.12
N GLN A 94 -3.51 5.01 5.64
CA GLN A 94 -4.39 4.13 4.87
C GLN A 94 -4.15 4.29 3.37
N ILE A 95 -4.40 3.22 2.61
CA ILE A 95 -4.31 3.26 1.16
C ILE A 95 -5.54 4.00 0.63
N GLU A 96 -5.30 5.14 -0.02
CA GLU A 96 -6.31 5.89 -0.79
C GLU A 96 -6.05 5.67 -2.28
N TYR A 97 -6.95 4.95 -2.93
CA TYR A 97 -6.99 4.79 -4.38
C TYR A 97 -7.84 5.88 -5.01
N THR A 98 -7.41 6.39 -6.16
CA THR A 98 -8.13 7.32 -7.02
C THR A 98 -8.19 6.73 -8.43
N SER A 99 -9.39 6.66 -9.01
CA SER A 99 -9.60 6.16 -10.38
C SER A 99 -8.81 6.96 -11.42
N GLU A 100 -8.61 6.37 -12.60
CA GLU A 100 -7.90 7.05 -13.72
C GLU A 100 -8.53 8.39 -14.10
N ASP A 101 -9.86 8.50 -14.05
CA ASP A 101 -10.60 9.73 -14.34
C ASP A 101 -10.63 10.71 -13.15
N GLY A 102 -10.04 10.34 -12.01
CA GLY A 102 -9.95 11.17 -10.80
C GLY A 102 -11.26 11.31 -10.01
N ARG A 103 -12.36 10.72 -10.48
CA ARG A 103 -13.70 10.97 -9.93
C ARG A 103 -14.02 10.13 -8.72
N ASP A 104 -13.53 8.89 -8.72
CA ASP A 104 -13.84 7.92 -7.67
C ASP A 104 -12.63 7.71 -6.78
N LYS A 105 -12.91 7.64 -5.48
CA LYS A 105 -11.90 7.36 -4.46
C LYS A 105 -12.33 6.19 -3.61
N LEU A 106 -11.38 5.33 -3.29
CA LEU A 106 -11.55 4.21 -2.36
C LEU A 106 -10.51 4.34 -1.26
N THR A 107 -10.94 4.23 0.00
CA THR A 107 -10.04 4.17 1.15
C THR A 107 -10.10 2.78 1.75
N PHE A 108 -8.96 2.09 1.73
CA PHE A 108 -8.82 0.79 2.36
C PHE A 108 -8.38 1.00 3.80
N LYS A 109 -9.19 0.52 4.75
CA LYS A 109 -8.84 0.52 6.18
C LYS A 109 -8.03 -0.72 6.51
N GLY A 110 -7.04 -0.58 7.38
CA GLY A 110 -6.09 -1.65 7.65
C GLY A 110 -4.85 -1.15 8.37
N TYR A 111 -3.83 -2.01 8.45
CA TYR A 111 -2.55 -1.70 9.08
C TYR A 111 -1.38 -2.29 8.30
N TRP A 112 -0.21 -1.66 8.43
CA TRP A 112 1.03 -2.13 7.82
C TRP A 112 1.73 -3.17 8.69
N ASN A 113 2.32 -4.17 8.04
CA ASN A 113 3.19 -5.18 8.63
C ASN A 113 4.39 -5.42 7.71
N ILE A 114 5.54 -5.75 8.28
CA ILE A 114 6.74 -6.16 7.53
C ILE A 114 6.82 -7.68 7.62
N SER A 115 6.46 -8.38 6.54
CA SER A 115 6.45 -9.84 6.54
C SER A 115 7.82 -10.45 6.25
N SER A 116 8.67 -9.74 5.52
CA SER A 116 10.03 -10.17 5.18
C SER A 116 10.90 -8.99 4.75
N THR A 117 12.21 -9.21 4.57
CA THR A 117 13.20 -8.19 4.22
C THR A 117 12.83 -7.27 3.05
N ASN A 118 12.09 -7.78 2.07
CA ASN A 118 11.72 -7.04 0.86
C ASN A 118 10.21 -7.02 0.62
N ARG A 119 9.41 -7.25 1.67
CA ARG A 119 7.96 -7.25 1.53
C ARG A 119 7.28 -6.45 2.63
N LEU A 120 6.46 -5.51 2.18
CA LEU A 120 5.61 -4.71 3.03
C LEU A 120 4.16 -5.13 2.77
N VAL A 121 3.43 -5.52 3.82
CA VAL A 121 2.08 -6.06 3.72
C VAL A 121 1.10 -5.09 4.37
N TYR A 122 0.06 -4.70 3.64
CA TYR A 122 -1.09 -4.00 4.19
C TYR A 122 -2.22 -4.99 4.47
N MET A 123 -2.53 -5.20 5.75
CA MET A 123 -3.61 -6.09 6.18
C MET A 123 -4.92 -5.30 6.23
N LEU A 124 -5.94 -5.72 5.46
CA LEU A 124 -7.25 -5.04 5.47
C LEU A 124 -8.00 -5.31 6.77
N GLU A 125 -8.57 -4.26 7.36
CA GLU A 125 -9.39 -4.35 8.57
C GLU A 125 -10.64 -5.20 8.28
N GLY A 126 -10.94 -6.16 9.15
CA GLY A 126 -12.12 -7.02 9.03
C GLY A 126 -11.97 -8.17 8.04
N SER A 127 -10.75 -8.46 7.58
CA SER A 127 -10.43 -9.63 6.75
C SER A 127 -9.24 -10.38 7.33
N SER A 128 -9.26 -11.71 7.19
CA SER A 128 -8.11 -12.57 7.45
C SER A 128 -7.35 -12.98 6.18
N THR A 129 -7.90 -12.74 5.00
CA THR A 129 -7.39 -13.29 3.72
C THR A 129 -6.98 -12.21 2.72
N SER A 130 -7.70 -11.09 2.70
CA SER A 130 -7.39 -9.90 1.91
C SER A 130 -6.26 -9.08 2.52
N ARG A 131 -5.21 -8.88 1.72
CA ARG A 131 -4.01 -8.10 2.06
C ARG A 131 -3.29 -7.65 0.80
N PHE A 132 -2.73 -6.44 0.82
CA PHE A 132 -1.86 -5.98 -0.27
C PHE A 132 -0.41 -6.28 0.08
N GLU A 133 0.22 -7.19 -0.66
CA GLU A 133 1.62 -7.55 -0.44
C GLU A 133 2.50 -6.88 -1.50
N PHE A 134 3.28 -5.89 -1.07
CA PHE A 134 4.12 -5.10 -1.95
C PHE A 134 5.55 -5.60 -1.93
N LYS A 135 6.12 -5.84 -3.12
CA LYS A 135 7.57 -6.01 -3.27
C LYS A 135 8.22 -4.64 -3.14
N VAL A 136 9.06 -4.48 -2.13
CA VAL A 136 9.73 -3.21 -1.84
C VAL A 136 11.23 -3.36 -2.02
N GLN A 137 11.87 -2.28 -2.44
CA GLN A 137 13.32 -2.16 -2.38
C GLN A 137 13.64 -1.22 -1.22
N LEU A 138 14.40 -1.75 -0.26
CA LEU A 138 15.01 -0.90 0.74
C LEU A 138 16.13 -0.12 0.05
N GLU A 139 15.97 1.19 -0.14
CA GLU A 139 17.04 2.04 -0.71
C GLU A 139 18.30 2.03 0.16
N SER A 140 18.15 1.71 1.44
CA SER A 140 19.27 1.55 2.36
C SER A 140 18.99 0.43 3.37
N ALA A 141 19.88 -0.57 3.42
CA ALA A 141 19.95 -1.59 4.48
C ALA A 141 20.04 -0.99 5.89
N THR A 142 20.48 0.26 5.97
CA THR A 142 20.55 1.08 7.18
C THR A 142 19.55 2.22 7.05
N LEU A 143 18.36 2.08 7.65
CA LEU A 143 17.52 3.24 7.89
C LEU A 143 18.32 4.16 8.81
N TYR A 144 18.81 5.27 8.27
CA TYR A 144 19.21 6.37 9.13
C TYR A 144 17.96 6.81 9.88
N PRO A 145 17.96 6.77 11.22
CA PRO A 145 16.79 7.15 12.00
C PRO A 145 16.54 8.63 11.77
N LYS A 146 15.63 8.95 10.84
CA LYS A 146 15.00 10.26 10.80
C LYS A 146 13.91 10.23 11.87
N LYS A 147 13.87 11.28 12.70
CA LYS A 147 12.93 11.36 13.82
C LYS A 147 11.49 11.09 13.33
N GLY A 148 10.91 10.00 13.83
CA GLY A 148 9.50 9.62 13.61
C GLY A 148 9.14 9.03 12.24
N GLU A 149 10.10 8.65 11.39
CA GLU A 149 9.82 8.15 10.04
C GLU A 149 10.56 6.84 9.73
N ILE A 150 9.89 5.94 9.01
CA ILE A 150 10.50 4.83 8.26
C ILE A 150 10.17 5.00 6.76
N ARG A 151 11.18 4.87 5.90
CA ARG A 151 11.05 5.11 4.44
C ARG A 151 11.30 3.84 3.62
N TYR A 152 10.39 3.53 2.71
CA TYR A 152 10.46 2.40 1.78
C TYR A 152 10.26 2.87 0.34
N ARG A 153 11.01 2.32 -0.62
CA ARG A 153 10.72 2.53 -2.05
C ARG A 153 9.87 1.38 -2.57
N ILE A 154 8.71 1.71 -3.11
CA ILE A 154 7.80 0.77 -3.74
C ILE A 154 7.76 1.10 -5.24
N GLY A 155 8.16 0.15 -6.07
CA GLY A 155 7.99 0.29 -7.51
C GLY A 155 6.53 0.02 -7.85
N ILE A 156 5.75 1.03 -8.24
CA ILE A 156 4.38 0.83 -8.71
C ILE A 156 4.44 0.75 -10.23
N GLY A 157 4.13 -0.41 -10.80
CA GLY A 157 4.14 -0.64 -12.23
C GLY A 157 2.81 -0.26 -12.86
N ILE A 158 2.66 0.98 -13.34
CA ILE A 158 1.61 1.33 -14.30
C ILE A 158 2.17 1.07 -15.70
N GLN A 159 1.74 -0.02 -16.34
CA GLN A 159 2.11 -0.28 -17.73
C GLN A 159 1.34 0.67 -18.65
N GLN A 160 2.05 1.47 -19.46
CA GLN A 160 1.76 1.62 -20.90
C GLN A 160 2.77 2.57 -21.57
N ARG A 161 3.89 2.01 -22.07
CA ARG A 161 4.78 2.57 -23.12
C ARG A 161 5.36 4.00 -23.01
N ARG A 162 5.05 4.82 -22.01
CA ARG A 162 5.75 6.08 -21.72
C ARG A 162 5.74 6.35 -20.22
N LEU A 163 6.88 6.10 -19.58
CA LEU A 163 7.59 6.99 -18.63
C LEU A 163 8.47 6.13 -17.70
N LYS A 164 9.73 6.57 -17.57
CA LYS A 164 10.78 6.01 -16.73
C LYS A 164 10.22 5.64 -15.35
N ALA A 165 10.45 4.39 -14.93
CA ALA A 165 10.02 3.77 -13.67
C ALA A 165 9.74 4.78 -12.53
N SER A 166 8.48 5.13 -12.32
CA SER A 166 8.07 5.97 -11.21
C SER A 166 8.08 5.12 -9.94
N SER A 167 9.21 5.11 -9.23
CA SER A 167 9.24 4.57 -7.88
C SER A 167 8.50 5.51 -6.93
N GLN A 168 7.51 5.01 -6.20
CA GLN A 168 6.84 5.77 -5.15
C GLN A 168 7.58 5.55 -3.83
N LEU A 169 7.93 6.65 -3.16
CA LEU A 169 8.45 6.61 -1.80
C LEU A 169 7.26 6.48 -0.85
N LEU A 170 7.20 5.37 -0.12
CA LEU A 170 6.26 5.16 0.97
C LEU A 170 6.94 5.55 2.28
N ILE A 171 6.37 6.50 2.99
CA ILE A 171 6.86 6.96 4.30
C ILE A 171 5.84 6.57 5.36
N LEU A 172 6.24 5.70 6.28
CA LEU A 172 5.48 5.36 7.48
C LEU A 172 5.92 6.30 8.60
N TYR A 173 4.94 6.92 9.26
CA TYR A 173 5.12 7.86 10.37
C TYR A 173 4.74 7.17 11.68
N GLY A 174 5.49 7.45 12.73
CA GLY A 174 5.29 6.81 14.03
C GLY A 174 6.29 7.30 15.07
N GLU A 175 6.32 6.62 16.20
CA GLU A 175 7.17 6.94 17.34
C GLU A 175 8.16 5.81 17.58
N TRP A 176 9.43 6.18 17.75
CA TRP A 176 10.44 5.26 18.24
C TRP A 176 10.32 5.16 19.76
N LYS A 177 10.12 3.95 20.29
CA LYS A 177 10.08 3.67 21.73
C LYS A 177 11.13 2.65 22.11
N PHE A 178 11.88 2.96 23.17
CA PHE A 178 12.87 2.08 23.77
C PHE A 178 12.25 1.31 24.93
N GLY A 179 12.30 -0.02 24.86
CA GLY A 179 11.86 -0.92 25.91
C GLY A 179 12.93 -1.13 26.98
N ARG A 180 12.52 -1.64 28.15
CA ARG A 180 13.42 -1.96 29.28
C ARG A 180 14.45 -3.05 28.95
N ASN A 181 14.15 -3.91 27.98
CA ASN A 181 15.02 -4.96 27.47
C ASN A 181 15.99 -4.48 26.37
N LEU A 182 16.21 -3.16 26.26
CA LEU A 182 16.92 -2.54 25.14
C LEU A 182 16.28 -2.84 23.78
N GLY A 183 15.01 -3.23 23.73
CA GLY A 183 14.27 -3.38 22.47
C GLY A 183 13.95 -2.01 21.88
N LEU A 184 14.05 -1.87 20.55
CA LEU A 184 13.56 -0.69 19.84
C LEU A 184 12.24 -1.06 19.18
N SER A 185 11.22 -0.23 19.32
CA SER A 185 9.94 -0.44 18.64
C SER A 185 9.56 0.82 17.89
N PHE A 186 8.98 0.64 16.71
CA PHE A 186 8.36 1.73 15.96
C PHE A 186 6.86 1.58 16.06
N GLN A 187 6.22 2.48 16.80
CA GLN A 187 4.79 2.48 17.00
C GLN A 187 4.13 3.41 15.99
N MET A 188 3.22 2.86 15.20
CA MET A 188 2.46 3.60 14.21
C MET A 188 0.99 3.65 14.65
N ASP A 189 0.46 4.85 14.72
CA ASP A 189 -0.98 5.07 14.79
C ASP A 189 -1.57 4.94 13.37
N TYR A 190 -2.57 4.08 13.23
CA TYR A 190 -3.30 3.85 11.98
C TYR A 190 -4.78 4.27 12.07
N GLY A 191 -5.09 5.10 13.07
CA GLY A 191 -6.39 5.71 13.35
C GLY A 191 -7.23 4.93 14.35
N ARG A 192 -8.26 5.61 14.90
CA ARG A 192 -9.20 5.09 15.91
C ARG A 192 -8.52 4.61 17.19
N ASP A 193 -7.48 5.33 17.63
CA ASP A 193 -6.72 5.02 18.84
C ASP A 193 -6.09 3.63 18.86
N ARG A 194 -5.88 3.04 17.67
CA ARG A 194 -5.20 1.76 17.54
C ARG A 194 -3.76 2.00 17.13
N VAL A 195 -2.86 1.54 17.98
CA VAL A 195 -1.41 1.60 17.74
C VAL A 195 -0.93 0.20 17.36
N LYS A 196 -0.26 0.07 16.22
CA LYS A 196 0.50 -1.14 15.88
C LYS A 196 1.98 -0.84 16.09
N SER A 197 2.64 -1.75 16.79
CA SER A 197 4.08 -1.73 16.98
C SER A 197 4.73 -2.61 15.92
N ILE A 198 5.73 -2.08 15.23
CA ILE A 198 6.72 -2.85 14.48
C ILE A 198 7.91 -3.00 15.43
N GLU A 199 8.15 -4.21 15.91
CA GLU A 199 9.20 -4.47 16.88
C GLU A 199 10.55 -4.74 16.20
N PHE A 200 11.57 -3.98 16.59
CA PHE A 200 12.96 -4.24 16.21
C PHE A 200 13.64 -5.00 17.35
N GLY A 201 13.92 -6.27 17.10
CA GLY A 201 14.72 -7.08 18.01
C GLY A 201 16.09 -6.46 18.22
N ALA A 202 16.52 -6.32 19.47
CA ALA A 202 17.87 -5.86 19.73
C ALA A 202 18.83 -7.06 19.71
N GLU A 203 19.93 -6.93 18.99
CA GLU A 203 21.10 -7.77 19.22
C GLU A 203 22.20 -6.85 19.71
N VAL A 204 22.19 -6.63 21.03
CA VAL A 204 23.11 -5.70 21.65
C VAL A 204 24.48 -6.36 21.75
N THR A 205 25.27 -6.24 20.68
CA THR A 205 26.69 -6.51 20.76
C THR A 205 27.38 -5.27 21.35
N PHE A 206 27.74 -5.33 22.63
CA PHE A 206 28.57 -4.30 23.27
C PHE A 206 30.02 -4.37 22.76
N GLY A 207 30.24 -3.97 21.51
CA GLY A 207 31.55 -3.53 21.07
C GLY A 207 31.83 -2.14 21.64
N ARG A 208 33.10 -1.78 21.91
CA ARG A 208 33.58 -0.63 22.71
C ARG A 208 32.91 0.75 22.54
N ASN A 209 31.95 0.98 21.63
CA ASN A 209 31.15 2.21 21.48
C ASN A 209 29.89 2.07 20.59
N LYS A 210 29.25 0.90 20.45
CA LYS A 210 28.13 0.69 19.49
C LYS A 210 27.02 -0.20 20.06
N VAL A 211 25.78 0.07 19.64
CA VAL A 211 24.56 -0.72 19.91
C VAL A 211 23.90 -1.01 18.58
N ILE A 212 23.65 -2.28 18.26
CA ILE A 212 23.05 -2.70 17.00
C ILE A 212 21.65 -3.23 17.29
N PHE A 213 20.66 -2.75 16.54
CA PHE A 213 19.28 -3.23 16.56
C PHE A 213 18.99 -3.84 15.19
N ALA A 214 18.37 -5.01 15.15
CA ALA A 214 17.99 -5.66 13.91
C ALA A 214 16.49 -5.89 13.89
N LEU A 215 15.81 -5.49 12.82
CA LEU A 215 14.42 -5.90 12.65
C LEU A 215 14.41 -7.43 12.54
N LYS A 216 13.65 -8.08 13.42
CA LYS A 216 13.49 -9.54 13.46
C LYS A 216 12.00 -9.86 13.35
N ASP A 217 11.65 -10.97 12.72
CA ASP A 217 10.27 -11.46 12.73
C ASP A 217 9.91 -12.07 14.09
N GLU A 218 8.67 -12.52 14.24
CA GLU A 218 8.16 -13.18 15.46
C GLU A 218 8.96 -14.45 15.83
N LEU A 219 9.69 -15.03 14.89
CA LEU A 219 10.56 -16.19 15.08
C LEU A 219 12.02 -15.80 15.34
N GLY A 220 12.32 -14.51 15.48
CA GLY A 220 13.67 -13.99 15.71
C GLY A 220 14.55 -13.92 14.46
N LYS A 221 14.03 -14.20 13.26
CA LYS A 221 14.81 -14.16 12.01
C LYS A 221 14.99 -12.72 11.54
N PRO A 222 16.21 -12.33 11.11
CA PRO A 222 16.46 -10.97 10.66
C PRO A 222 15.68 -10.63 9.39
N LEU A 223 14.95 -9.52 9.41
CA LEU A 223 14.23 -8.92 8.28
C LEU A 223 15.13 -7.93 7.50
N GLY A 224 16.45 -8.10 7.59
CA GLY A 224 17.46 -7.37 6.83
C GLY A 224 17.51 -5.84 7.03
N ILE A 225 16.85 -5.33 8.07
CA ILE A 225 17.01 -3.94 8.52
C ILE A 225 17.85 -3.96 9.79
N THR A 226 18.92 -3.18 9.78
CA THR A 226 19.78 -3.01 10.95
C THR A 226 19.98 -1.53 11.24
N ILE A 227 19.70 -1.13 12.47
CA ILE A 227 19.92 0.21 13.01
C ILE A 227 21.13 0.13 13.93
N THR A 228 22.21 0.83 13.58
CA THR A 228 23.41 0.90 14.41
C THR A 228 23.47 2.25 15.09
N LEU A 229 23.29 2.27 16.41
CA LEU A 229 23.51 3.45 17.24
C LEU A 229 24.94 3.41 17.78
N THR A 230 25.61 4.56 17.80
CA THR A 230 26.95 4.67 18.38
C THR A 230 26.91 5.48 19.66
N HIS A 231 27.89 5.31 20.55
CA HIS A 231 28.02 6.06 21.79
C HIS A 231 28.09 7.58 21.56
N LYS A 232 28.51 8.03 20.37
CA LYS A 232 28.46 9.44 19.97
C LYS A 232 27.04 9.92 19.63
N PHE A 233 26.22 9.11 18.94
CA PHE A 233 24.78 9.41 18.72
C PHE A 233 23.99 9.45 20.04
N LEU A 234 24.39 8.64 21.01
CA LEU A 234 23.83 8.69 22.37
C LEU A 234 24.28 9.94 23.15
N LYS A 235 25.29 10.69 22.68
CA LYS A 235 25.89 11.86 23.35
C LYS A 235 25.73 13.22 22.64
N LEU A 236 25.59 13.26 21.31
CA LEU A 236 25.54 14.43 20.40
C LEU A 236 24.65 14.01 19.19
N ILE A 237 23.70 14.74 18.60
CA ILE A 237 23.54 16.18 18.44
C ILE A 237 24.83 16.84 17.93
N ASP A 238 25.33 16.41 16.75
CA ASP A 238 26.20 17.21 15.83
C ASP A 238 27.58 16.63 15.42
N THR A 239 27.72 15.32 15.17
CA THR A 239 28.58 14.80 14.06
C THR A 239 28.37 13.31 13.83
N GLU A 240 28.34 12.88 12.56
CA GLU A 240 27.93 11.53 12.16
C GLU A 240 29.11 10.68 11.66
N ALA A 241 29.31 9.49 12.24
CA ALA A 241 30.18 8.47 11.69
C ALA A 241 29.44 7.13 11.71
N PHE A 242 29.52 6.38 10.61
CA PHE A 242 28.74 5.16 10.43
C PHE A 242 29.60 4.00 9.95
N ILE A 243 29.13 2.79 10.27
CA ILE A 243 29.61 1.54 9.66
C ILE A 243 28.42 0.82 9.06
N ARG A 244 28.54 0.45 7.80
CA ARG A 244 27.54 -0.23 6.99
C ARG A 244 27.98 -1.65 6.76
N LEU A 245 27.15 -2.62 7.15
CA LEU A 245 27.29 -4.00 6.72
C LEU A 245 26.28 -4.28 5.62
N LYS A 246 26.76 -4.64 4.43
CA LYS A 246 25.93 -5.13 3.33
C LYS A 246 26.01 -6.64 3.32
N SER A 247 24.85 -7.29 3.24
CA SER A 247 24.75 -8.72 2.91
C SER A 247 23.84 -8.88 1.70
N ARG A 248 24.40 -9.31 0.57
CA ARG A 248 23.64 -9.65 -0.65
C ARG A 248 24.11 -10.99 -1.18
N GLN A 249 23.23 -11.99 -1.08
CA GLN A 249 23.26 -13.36 -1.66
C GLN A 249 24.56 -14.18 -1.51
N LYS A 250 25.77 -13.62 -1.69
CA LYS A 250 27.09 -14.23 -1.44
C LYS A 250 28.18 -13.26 -0.99
N GLU A 251 27.92 -11.96 -0.91
CA GLU A 251 28.93 -10.96 -0.53
C GLU A 251 28.58 -10.27 0.79
N GLN A 252 29.58 -10.18 1.65
CA GLN A 252 29.57 -9.36 2.85
C GLN A 252 30.54 -8.21 2.65
N ALA A 253 30.06 -6.98 2.73
CA ALA A 253 30.92 -5.79 2.66
C ALA A 253 30.75 -4.93 3.90
N ILE A 254 31.87 -4.38 4.37
CA ILE A 254 31.93 -3.43 5.48
C ILE A 254 32.39 -2.10 4.90
N GLU A 255 31.53 -1.09 4.95
CA GLU A 255 31.89 0.30 4.58
C GLU A 255 31.91 1.15 5.84
N ALA A 256 32.86 2.07 5.96
CA ALA A 256 32.92 3.05 7.03
C ALA A 256 33.04 4.46 6.44
N GLY A 257 32.37 5.43 7.04
CA GLY A 257 32.35 6.82 6.55
C GLY A 257 32.09 7.83 7.66
N ILE A 258 32.36 9.10 7.34
CA ILE A 258 32.15 10.26 8.21
C ILE A 258 31.33 11.28 7.43
N THR A 259 30.30 11.83 8.06
CA THR A 259 29.48 12.90 7.51
C THR A 259 29.64 14.14 8.38
N ILE A 260 30.12 15.22 7.75
CA ILE A 260 30.33 16.52 8.37
C ILE A 260 29.21 17.43 7.85
N PRO A 261 28.31 17.93 8.71
CA PRO A 261 27.36 18.95 8.31
C PRO A 261 28.10 20.28 8.12
N PHE A 262 27.92 20.91 6.96
CA PHE A 262 28.18 22.33 6.74
C PHE A 262 26.85 23.08 6.65
#